data_AF-A0A316EG89-F1
#
_entry.id   AF-A0A316EG89-F1
#
_cell.length_a   1.000
_cell.length_b   1.000
_cell.length_c   1.000
_cell.angle_alpha   90.00
_cell.angle_beta   90.00
_cell.angle_gamma   90.00
#
_symmetry.space_group_name_H-M   'P 1'
#
loop_
_entity.id
_entity.type
_entity.pdbx_description
1 polymer ?
#
loop_
_entity_poly.entity_id
_entity_poly.type
_entity_poly.pdbx_seq_one_letter_code
_entity_poly.pdbx_strand_id
1 'polypeptide(L)'
;MTNTPTKYIFIDESGDPTFYGSGKRLLVGTVGFQPYLIIGMIETPNRKKLRKKVVEFMDSIKSDVLYNTIPSINTKKAWYVHARVDHPEIRIKFIELLRQLPDYKAHIVIARKDLSIFNRKHNNNPSEFYFDVLHHLLENKLIDCNTHYRLFLSQRGNNSMNRFSEAVAKALKADAIKSGENQEINYSLEIVPSEDMPELSVIDYLMWAIQRKLLKGEERYFEALKEKYGTILELYGEQ
;
A
#
# COMPACT_ATOMS: atom_id res chain seq x y z
N MET A 1 -25.10 -12.22 21.12
CA MET A 1 -24.54 -11.17 20.25
C MET A 1 -23.65 -11.86 19.23
N THR A 2 -24.11 -12.00 17.99
CA THR A 2 -23.28 -12.53 16.90
C THR A 2 -22.18 -11.50 16.65
N ASN A 3 -20.94 -11.85 16.97
CA ASN A 3 -19.80 -10.95 16.75
C ASN A 3 -19.55 -10.86 15.25
N THR A 4 -19.93 -9.76 14.60
CA THR A 4 -19.72 -9.54 13.17
C THR A 4 -18.23 -9.69 12.85
N PRO A 5 -17.83 -10.57 11.91
CA PRO A 5 -16.43 -10.70 11.53
C PRO A 5 -15.87 -9.34 11.09
N THR A 6 -14.64 -9.05 11.48
CA THR A 6 -13.96 -7.81 11.10
C THR A 6 -12.79 -8.11 10.19
N LYS A 7 -12.72 -7.42 9.05
CA LYS A 7 -11.57 -7.45 8.16
C LYS A 7 -10.83 -6.11 8.23
N TYR A 8 -9.53 -6.17 8.44
CA TYR A 8 -8.67 -5.00 8.54
C TYR A 8 -7.91 -4.82 7.24
N ILE A 9 -7.93 -3.61 6.70
CA ILE A 9 -7.29 -3.25 5.43
C ILE A 9 -6.30 -2.12 5.70
N PHE A 10 -5.06 -2.30 5.28
CA PHE A 10 -4.00 -1.30 5.43
C PHE A 10 -3.52 -0.88 4.05
N ILE A 11 -3.62 0.41 3.75
CA ILE A 11 -3.36 0.99 2.43
C ILE A 11 -2.13 1.90 2.54
N ASP A 12 -1.16 1.70 1.66
CA ASP A 12 -0.01 2.57 1.50
C ASP A 12 0.29 2.78 0.01
N GLU A 13 1.15 3.76 -0.28
CA GLU A 13 1.52 4.13 -1.64
C GLU A 13 3.04 4.14 -1.83
N SER A 14 3.49 4.00 -3.06
CA SER A 14 4.88 4.18 -3.48
C SER A 14 4.95 5.01 -4.76
N GLY A 15 5.80 6.03 -4.74
CA GLY A 15 5.83 7.08 -5.74
C GLY A 15 4.99 8.28 -5.36
N ASP A 16 4.76 9.14 -6.34
CA ASP A 16 3.97 10.35 -6.20
C ASP A 16 2.98 10.45 -7.37
N PRO A 17 1.82 11.10 -7.21
CA PRO A 17 0.86 11.25 -8.30
C PRO A 17 1.19 12.40 -9.24
N THR A 18 2.29 13.14 -9.02
CA THR A 18 2.62 14.34 -9.80
C THR A 18 3.26 13.97 -11.13
N PHE A 19 3.01 14.80 -12.14
CA PHE A 19 3.61 14.69 -13.49
C PHE A 19 4.57 15.85 -13.78
N TYR A 20 4.40 16.96 -13.07
CA TYR A 20 5.11 18.20 -13.27
C TYR A 20 5.78 18.65 -11.97
N GLY A 21 7.00 19.16 -12.08
CA GLY A 21 7.73 19.78 -10.97
C GLY A 21 7.50 21.28 -10.91
N SER A 22 8.34 21.96 -10.13
CA SER A 22 8.35 23.42 -10.06
C SER A 22 8.47 24.06 -11.44
N GLY A 23 7.71 25.13 -11.68
CA GLY A 23 7.69 25.83 -12.97
C GLY A 23 7.00 25.05 -14.11
N LYS A 24 6.13 24.07 -13.80
CA LYS A 24 5.44 23.21 -14.79
C LYS A 24 6.40 22.40 -15.68
N ARG A 25 7.62 22.13 -15.21
CA ARG A 25 8.56 21.26 -15.93
C ARG A 25 8.05 19.82 -15.89
N LEU A 26 7.88 19.19 -17.04
CA LEU A 26 7.52 17.77 -17.14
C LEU A 26 8.61 16.91 -16.51
N LEU A 27 8.22 16.03 -15.58
CA LEU A 27 9.13 15.09 -14.90
C LEU A 27 9.08 13.69 -15.51
N VAL A 28 7.96 13.31 -16.11
CA VAL A 28 7.80 12.01 -16.79
C VAL A 28 8.86 11.87 -17.88
N GLY A 29 9.57 10.73 -17.88
CA GLY A 29 10.65 10.44 -18.83
C GLY A 29 12.02 11.03 -18.46
N THR A 30 12.13 11.79 -17.37
CA THR A 30 13.42 12.28 -16.88
C THR A 30 14.15 11.24 -16.03
N VAL A 31 15.49 11.23 -16.11
CA VAL A 31 16.33 10.32 -15.31
C VAL A 31 16.10 10.56 -13.81
N GLY A 32 15.87 9.48 -13.07
CA GLY A 32 15.65 9.52 -11.62
C GLY A 32 14.20 9.81 -11.19
N PHE A 33 13.30 10.11 -12.13
CA PHE A 33 11.88 10.23 -11.83
C PHE A 33 11.20 8.86 -11.84
N GLN A 34 10.36 8.60 -10.83
CA GLN A 34 9.65 7.33 -10.76
C GLN A 34 8.48 7.32 -11.77
N PRO A 35 8.46 6.37 -12.73
CA PRO A 35 7.45 6.34 -13.79
C PRO A 35 6.13 5.70 -13.36
N TYR A 36 6.03 5.21 -12.13
CA TYR A 36 4.84 4.52 -11.61
C TYR A 36 4.33 5.19 -10.33
N LEU A 37 3.01 5.28 -10.21
CA LEU A 37 2.33 5.35 -8.91
C LEU A 37 1.86 3.94 -8.57
N ILE A 38 2.33 3.41 -7.45
CA ILE A 38 1.92 2.10 -6.96
C ILE A 38 1.09 2.33 -5.70
N ILE A 39 -0.15 1.87 -5.68
CA ILE A 39 -0.97 1.86 -4.46
C ILE A 39 -1.26 0.42 -4.11
N GLY A 40 -0.97 0.06 -2.87
CA GLY A 40 -1.13 -1.28 -2.36
C GLY A 40 -2.00 -1.30 -1.13
N MET A 41 -2.68 -2.42 -0.93
CA MET A 41 -3.28 -2.73 0.36
C MET A 41 -2.97 -4.16 0.78
N ILE A 42 -2.95 -4.39 2.08
CA ILE A 42 -3.13 -5.73 2.64
C ILE A 42 -4.49 -5.85 3.30
N GLU A 43 -5.08 -7.04 3.23
CA GLU A 43 -6.21 -7.44 4.05
C GLU A 43 -5.81 -8.54 5.05
N THR A 44 -6.32 -8.47 6.27
CA THR A 44 -6.16 -9.51 7.29
C THR A 44 -7.38 -9.59 8.21
N PRO A 45 -7.83 -10.78 8.63
CA PRO A 45 -8.84 -10.91 9.67
C PRO A 45 -8.25 -10.71 11.08
N ASN A 46 -6.92 -10.70 11.24
CA ASN A 46 -6.27 -10.68 12.55
C ASN A 46 -5.17 -9.63 12.66
N ARG A 47 -5.60 -8.36 12.73
CA ARG A 47 -4.70 -7.21 12.97
C ARG A 47 -3.80 -7.40 14.19
N LYS A 48 -4.33 -7.92 15.31
CA LYS A 48 -3.55 -8.06 16.56
C LYS A 48 -2.34 -8.98 16.38
N LYS A 49 -2.54 -10.12 15.72
CA LYS A 49 -1.47 -11.09 15.42
C LYS A 49 -0.45 -10.50 14.45
N LEU A 50 -0.92 -9.80 13.40
CA LEU A 50 -0.04 -9.13 12.43
C LEU A 50 0.84 -8.09 13.12
N ARG A 51 0.23 -7.16 13.87
CA ARG A 51 0.94 -6.13 14.63
C ARG A 51 1.96 -6.73 15.59
N LYS A 52 1.54 -7.73 16.37
CA LYS A 52 2.42 -8.42 17.33
C LYS A 52 3.67 -8.96 16.64
N LYS A 53 3.54 -9.61 15.49
CA LYS A 53 4.68 -10.18 14.77
C LYS A 53 5.64 -9.13 14.23
N VAL A 54 5.13 -8.00 13.73
CA VAL A 54 5.98 -6.89 13.27
C VAL A 54 6.71 -6.23 14.45
N VAL A 55 6.03 -6.03 15.58
CA VAL A 55 6.65 -5.47 16.79
C VAL A 55 7.71 -6.41 17.36
N GLU A 56 7.41 -7.71 17.49
CA GLU A 56 8.38 -8.73 17.91
C GLU A 56 9.62 -8.73 17.01
N PHE A 57 9.43 -8.58 15.69
CA PHE A 57 10.55 -8.43 14.76
C PHE A 57 11.39 -7.20 15.08
N MET A 58 10.77 -6.03 15.22
CA MET A 58 11.50 -4.79 15.55
C MET A 58 12.29 -4.92 16.86
N ASP A 59 11.69 -5.51 17.89
CA ASP A 59 12.35 -5.70 19.18
C ASP A 59 13.52 -6.69 19.07
N SER A 60 13.37 -7.75 18.27
CA SER A 60 14.47 -8.70 18.01
C SER A 60 15.65 -8.03 17.31
N ILE A 61 15.40 -7.15 16.34
CA ILE A 61 16.46 -6.44 15.62
C ILE A 61 17.16 -5.41 16.53
N LYS A 62 16.41 -4.71 17.39
CA LYS A 62 16.97 -3.73 18.35
C LYS A 62 17.84 -4.40 19.44
N SER A 63 17.55 -5.66 19.77
CA SER A 63 18.28 -6.40 20.81
C SER A 63 19.47 -7.20 20.28
N ASP A 64 19.53 -7.45 18.97
CA ASP A 64 20.62 -8.20 18.34
C ASP A 64 21.88 -7.33 18.17
N VAL A 65 23.02 -7.83 18.68
CA VAL A 65 24.32 -7.14 18.66
C VAL A 65 24.82 -6.86 17.24
N LEU A 66 24.41 -7.66 16.25
CA LEU A 66 24.80 -7.46 14.86
C LEU A 66 24.05 -6.29 14.23
N TYR A 67 22.77 -6.11 14.55
CA TYR A 67 21.90 -5.14 13.89
C TYR A 67 21.74 -3.84 14.67
N ASN A 68 21.83 -3.89 16.00
CA ASN A 68 21.63 -2.73 16.86
C ASN A 68 22.74 -1.67 16.71
N THR A 69 23.84 -1.97 16.02
CA THR A 69 24.90 -1.01 15.68
C THR A 69 24.62 -0.25 14.39
N ILE A 70 23.62 -0.65 13.60
CA ILE A 70 23.25 0.04 12.36
C ILE A 70 22.71 1.44 12.71
N PRO A 71 23.26 2.54 12.15
CA PRO A 71 22.90 3.90 12.58
C PRO A 71 21.41 4.26 12.48
N SER A 72 20.68 3.72 11.50
CA SER A 72 19.24 3.94 11.37
C SER A 72 18.40 3.22 12.44
N ILE A 73 18.97 2.19 13.08
CA ILE A 73 18.36 1.39 14.14
C ILE A 73 18.80 1.93 15.51
N ASN A 74 20.07 2.28 15.64
CA ASN A 74 20.67 2.91 16.81
C ASN A 74 20.36 4.40 16.90
N THR A 75 19.07 4.72 16.97
CA THR A 75 18.58 6.10 17.03
C THR A 75 17.96 6.39 18.40
N LYS A 76 18.07 7.65 18.83
CA LYS A 76 17.35 8.15 20.03
C LYS A 76 15.84 8.21 19.81
N LYS A 77 15.37 8.19 18.56
CA LYS A 77 13.95 8.14 18.19
C LYS A 77 13.47 6.70 18.09
N ALA A 78 12.16 6.47 18.12
CA ALA A 78 11.62 5.14 17.85
C ALA A 78 11.96 4.73 16.40
N TRP A 79 12.75 3.67 16.23
CA TRP A 79 12.96 3.03 14.92
C TRP A 79 11.73 2.19 14.55
N TYR A 80 11.32 2.32 13.28
CA TYR A 80 10.29 1.53 12.61
C TYR A 80 10.82 1.02 11.27
N VAL A 81 10.29 -0.13 10.85
CA VAL A 81 10.67 -0.82 9.61
C VAL A 81 10.05 -0.09 8.41
N HIS A 82 10.89 0.23 7.42
CA HIS A 82 10.49 0.91 6.18
C HIS A 82 11.48 0.59 5.05
N ALA A 83 11.01 -0.07 4.00
CA ALA A 83 11.82 -0.70 2.96
C ALA A 83 12.77 0.28 2.27
N ARG A 84 12.34 1.52 2.05
CA ARG A 84 13.18 2.57 1.44
C ARG A 84 14.46 2.85 2.23
N VAL A 85 14.40 2.94 3.55
CA VAL A 85 15.51 3.43 4.40
C VAL A 85 16.25 2.32 5.15
N ASP A 86 15.65 1.14 5.27
CA ASP A 86 16.25 0.03 6.01
C ASP A 86 17.54 -0.48 5.37
N HIS A 87 18.45 -0.96 6.22
CA HIS A 87 19.67 -1.62 5.79
C HIS A 87 19.33 -2.90 4.99
N PRO A 88 20.11 -3.28 3.95
CA PRO A 88 19.82 -4.46 3.13
C PRO A 88 19.60 -5.75 3.93
N GLU A 89 20.34 -5.95 5.02
CA GLU A 89 20.18 -7.14 5.88
C GLU A 89 18.82 -7.15 6.60
N ILE A 90 18.36 -5.99 7.09
CA ILE A 90 17.04 -5.87 7.69
C ILE A 90 15.95 -6.14 6.67
N ARG A 91 16.16 -5.67 5.42
CA ARG A 91 15.19 -5.96 4.35
C ARG A 91 15.05 -7.45 4.11
N ILE A 92 16.16 -8.18 4.05
CA ILE A 92 16.15 -9.64 3.85
C ILE A 92 15.41 -10.32 4.99
N LYS A 93 15.74 -10.00 6.26
CA LYS A 93 15.06 -10.59 7.41
C LYS A 93 13.58 -10.26 7.48
N PHE A 94 13.20 -9.04 7.13
CA PHE A 94 11.78 -8.67 7.11
C PHE A 94 11.03 -9.40 6.00
N ILE A 95 11.64 -9.56 4.81
CA ILE A 95 11.07 -10.40 3.74
C ILE A 95 10.92 -11.87 4.20
N GLU A 96 11.88 -12.41 4.94
CA GLU A 96 11.77 -13.75 5.55
C GLU A 96 10.60 -13.84 6.52
N LEU A 97 10.39 -12.83 7.38
CA LEU A 97 9.20 -12.74 8.22
C LEU A 97 7.92 -12.74 7.39
N LEU A 98 7.84 -11.87 6.37
CA LEU A 98 6.66 -11.74 5.52
C LEU A 98 6.27 -13.08 4.86
N ARG A 99 7.25 -13.85 4.39
CA ARG A 99 7.03 -15.20 3.84
C ARG A 99 6.33 -16.13 4.82
N GLN A 100 6.68 -16.04 6.10
CA GLN A 100 6.15 -16.90 7.15
C GLN A 100 4.85 -16.38 7.77
N LEU A 101 4.55 -15.09 7.63
CA LEU A 101 3.35 -14.50 8.20
C LEU A 101 2.08 -15.12 7.59
N PRO A 102 1.18 -15.71 8.40
CA PRO A 102 -0.08 -16.25 7.92
C PRO A 102 -1.15 -15.15 7.84
N ASP A 103 -2.30 -15.50 7.29
CA ASP A 103 -3.56 -14.76 7.45
C ASP A 103 -3.53 -13.32 6.89
N TYR A 104 -2.84 -13.10 5.78
CA TYR A 104 -2.95 -11.85 5.02
C TYR A 104 -2.78 -12.06 3.52
N LYS A 105 -3.35 -11.15 2.73
CA LYS A 105 -3.16 -11.04 1.28
C LYS A 105 -2.94 -9.61 0.86
N ALA A 106 -2.03 -9.40 -0.09
CA ALA A 106 -1.75 -8.09 -0.66
C ALA A 106 -2.39 -7.93 -2.03
N HIS A 107 -3.00 -6.77 -2.26
CA HIS A 107 -3.53 -6.36 -3.55
C HIS A 107 -2.85 -5.06 -3.95
N ILE A 108 -2.42 -4.97 -5.21
CA ILE A 108 -1.59 -3.85 -5.67
C ILE A 108 -2.08 -3.40 -7.03
N VAL A 109 -2.18 -2.09 -7.19
CA VAL A 109 -2.40 -1.44 -8.48
C VAL A 109 -1.13 -0.66 -8.85
N ILE A 110 -0.61 -0.93 -10.05
CA ILE A 110 0.56 -0.29 -10.62
C ILE A 110 0.07 0.60 -11.75
N ALA A 111 0.12 1.91 -11.57
CA ALA A 111 -0.28 2.87 -12.59
C ALA A 111 0.93 3.53 -13.23
N ARG A 112 1.13 3.31 -14.54
CA ARG A 112 2.16 4.04 -15.30
C ARG A 112 1.75 5.49 -15.47
N LYS A 113 2.70 6.41 -15.31
CA LYS A 113 2.53 7.83 -15.58
C LYS A 113 2.54 8.09 -17.08
N ASP A 114 1.38 7.97 -17.71
CA ASP A 114 1.15 8.32 -19.11
C ASP A 114 0.54 9.72 -19.25
N LEU A 115 1.17 10.59 -20.04
CA LEU A 115 0.77 11.99 -20.15
C LEU A 115 -0.56 12.17 -20.92
N SER A 116 -0.82 11.32 -21.91
CA SER A 116 -2.07 11.38 -22.69
C SER A 116 -3.27 11.05 -21.80
N ILE A 117 -3.14 10.00 -20.99
CA ILE A 117 -4.17 9.58 -20.05
C ILE A 117 -4.33 10.59 -18.92
N PHE A 118 -3.23 11.13 -18.39
CA PHE A 118 -3.26 12.19 -17.39
C PHE A 118 -4.04 13.43 -17.86
N ASN A 119 -3.83 13.83 -19.12
CA ASN A 119 -4.51 15.00 -19.68
C ASN A 119 -5.98 14.72 -20.00
N ARG A 120 -6.28 13.55 -20.58
CA ARG A 120 -7.63 13.22 -21.07
C ARG A 120 -8.58 12.70 -19.99
N LYS A 121 -8.09 11.85 -19.09
CA LYS A 121 -8.92 11.17 -18.06
C LYS A 121 -8.89 11.90 -16.73
N HIS A 122 -7.74 12.48 -16.38
CA HIS A 122 -7.48 13.04 -15.05
C HIS A 122 -7.36 14.55 -15.03
N ASN A 123 -7.74 15.24 -16.12
CA ASN A 123 -7.80 16.71 -16.21
C ASN A 123 -6.52 17.43 -15.77
N ASN A 124 -5.35 16.83 -16.01
CA ASN A 124 -4.05 17.33 -15.52
C ASN A 124 -3.97 17.48 -13.99
N ASN A 125 -4.76 16.70 -13.24
CA ASN A 125 -4.91 16.78 -11.80
C ASN A 125 -4.32 15.54 -11.12
N PRO A 126 -3.19 15.67 -10.38
CA PRO A 126 -2.59 14.57 -9.63
C PRO A 126 -3.55 13.90 -8.64
N SER A 127 -4.48 14.67 -8.07
CA SER A 127 -5.47 14.12 -7.14
C SER A 127 -6.43 13.17 -7.84
N GLU A 128 -6.92 13.54 -9.03
CA GLU A 128 -7.82 12.67 -9.81
C GLU A 128 -7.12 11.38 -10.23
N PHE A 129 -5.86 11.49 -10.68
CA PHE A 129 -5.04 10.32 -10.98
C PHE A 129 -4.89 9.39 -9.76
N TYR A 130 -4.54 9.93 -8.60
CA TYR A 130 -4.41 9.16 -7.36
C TYR A 130 -5.71 8.42 -6.99
N PHE A 131 -6.84 9.12 -6.96
CA PHE A 131 -8.12 8.54 -6.52
C PHE A 131 -8.71 7.56 -7.54
N ASP A 132 -8.40 7.69 -8.83
CA ASP A 132 -8.73 6.69 -9.82
C ASP A 132 -7.95 5.38 -9.61
N VAL A 133 -6.66 5.46 -9.29
CA VAL A 133 -5.84 4.29 -8.93
C VAL A 133 -6.34 3.64 -7.64
N LEU A 134 -6.66 4.45 -6.61
CA LEU A 134 -7.23 3.95 -5.36
C LEU A 134 -8.60 3.29 -5.56
N HIS A 135 -9.45 3.84 -6.42
CA HIS A 135 -10.73 3.24 -6.79
C HIS A 135 -10.53 1.83 -7.38
N HIS A 136 -9.61 1.67 -8.33
CA HIS A 136 -9.29 0.35 -8.90
C HIS A 136 -8.72 -0.63 -7.87
N LEU A 137 -8.02 -0.15 -6.84
CA LEU A 137 -7.51 -1.00 -5.76
C LEU A 137 -8.65 -1.58 -4.91
N LEU A 138 -9.68 -0.78 -4.64
CA LEU A 138 -10.80 -1.12 -3.76
C LEU A 138 -11.93 -1.87 -4.48
N GLU A 139 -11.96 -1.85 -5.80
CA GLU A 139 -12.96 -2.50 -6.64
C GLU A 139 -13.04 -4.01 -6.36
N ASN A 140 -14.25 -4.50 -6.09
CA ASN A 140 -14.58 -5.87 -5.66
C ASN A 140 -13.87 -6.33 -4.37
N LYS A 141 -13.54 -5.42 -3.45
CA LYS A 141 -12.86 -5.79 -2.18
C LYS A 141 -13.75 -5.71 -0.95
N LEU A 142 -14.77 -4.88 -1.00
CA LEU A 142 -15.69 -4.61 0.10
C LEU A 142 -17.08 -5.17 -0.24
N ILE A 143 -17.19 -6.49 -0.39
CA ILE A 143 -18.39 -7.13 -0.98
C ILE A 143 -19.28 -7.87 0.02
N ASP A 144 -18.73 -8.34 1.15
CA ASP A 144 -19.51 -9.08 2.15
C ASP A 144 -20.18 -8.14 3.17
N CYS A 145 -21.51 -8.01 3.09
CA CYS A 145 -22.30 -7.18 4.01
C CYS A 145 -22.33 -7.70 5.46
N ASN A 146 -21.97 -8.96 5.69
CA ASN A 146 -21.87 -9.55 7.02
C ASN A 146 -20.49 -9.31 7.67
N THR A 147 -19.59 -8.59 6.99
CA THR A 147 -18.26 -8.24 7.49
C THR A 147 -18.17 -6.75 7.76
N HIS A 148 -17.62 -6.38 8.92
CA HIS A 148 -17.21 -5.00 9.18
C HIS A 148 -15.79 -4.76 8.65
N TYR A 149 -15.62 -3.78 7.76
CA TYR A 149 -14.31 -3.42 7.21
C TYR A 149 -13.70 -2.24 7.93
N ARG A 150 -12.43 -2.37 8.33
CA ARG A 150 -11.67 -1.27 8.94
C ARG A 150 -10.50 -0.92 8.05
N LEU A 151 -10.58 0.22 7.37
CA LEU A 151 -9.57 0.67 6.42
C LEU A 151 -8.69 1.73 7.06
N PHE A 152 -7.38 1.51 7.01
CA PHE A 152 -6.36 2.44 7.47
C PHE A 152 -5.55 2.91 6.27
N LEU A 153 -5.56 4.21 6.00
CA LEU A 153 -4.74 4.83 4.96
C LEU A 153 -3.51 5.47 5.61
N SER A 154 -2.34 5.10 5.12
CA SER A 154 -1.07 5.73 5.46
C SER A 154 -1.12 7.24 5.16
N GLN A 155 -0.78 8.07 6.15
CA GLN A 155 -0.77 9.52 5.99
C GLN A 155 0.41 9.95 5.12
N ARG A 156 0.12 10.47 3.92
CA ARG A 156 1.11 11.10 3.03
C ARG A 156 0.56 12.38 2.41
N GLY A 157 1.42 13.40 2.34
CA GLY A 157 1.12 14.68 1.66
C GLY A 157 -0.22 15.29 2.05
N ASN A 158 -1.03 15.65 1.05
CA ASN A 158 -2.35 16.28 1.19
C ASN A 158 -3.51 15.27 1.19
N ASN A 159 -3.28 14.01 1.59
CA ASN A 159 -4.36 13.03 1.71
C ASN A 159 -5.41 13.55 2.71
N SER A 160 -6.63 13.81 2.21
CA SER A 160 -7.73 14.32 3.01
C SER A 160 -8.77 13.23 3.26
N MET A 161 -9.33 13.23 4.47
CA MET A 161 -10.34 12.26 4.89
C MET A 161 -11.56 12.26 3.96
N ASN A 162 -11.98 13.45 3.50
CA ASN A 162 -13.10 13.60 2.57
C ASN A 162 -12.87 12.83 1.27
N ARG A 163 -11.70 13.00 0.64
CA ARG A 163 -11.42 12.33 -0.63
C ARG A 163 -11.20 10.83 -0.48
N PHE A 164 -10.63 10.40 0.66
CA PHE A 164 -10.56 8.97 0.97
C PHE A 164 -11.96 8.36 1.09
N SER A 165 -12.87 9.03 1.80
CA SER A 165 -14.26 8.62 1.91
C SER A 165 -14.99 8.58 0.55
N GLU A 166 -14.77 9.58 -0.29
CA GLU A 166 -15.34 9.63 -1.65
C GLU A 166 -14.87 8.46 -2.51
N ALA A 167 -13.59 8.10 -2.44
CA ALA A 167 -13.03 7.00 -3.21
C ALA A 167 -13.60 5.63 -2.79
N VAL A 168 -13.76 5.41 -1.48
CA VAL A 168 -14.40 4.21 -0.94
C VAL A 168 -15.86 4.15 -1.36
N ALA A 169 -16.61 5.26 -1.22
CA ALA A 169 -18.01 5.33 -1.63
C ALA A 169 -18.19 5.07 -3.14
N LYS A 170 -17.28 5.59 -3.97
CA LYS A 170 -17.28 5.33 -5.42
C LYS A 170 -17.07 3.86 -5.75
N ALA A 171 -16.11 3.20 -5.09
CA ALA A 171 -15.84 1.77 -5.27
C ALA A 171 -17.06 0.91 -4.89
N LEU A 172 -17.66 1.18 -3.72
CA LEU A 172 -18.87 0.49 -3.27
C LEU A 172 -20.04 0.67 -4.24
N LYS A 173 -20.24 1.89 -4.77
CA LYS A 173 -21.27 2.14 -5.78
C LYS A 173 -21.01 1.37 -7.08
N ALA A 174 -19.76 1.30 -7.53
CA ALA A 174 -19.40 0.54 -8.72
C ALA A 174 -19.66 -0.96 -8.52
N ASP A 175 -19.33 -1.50 -7.35
CA ASP A 175 -19.54 -2.90 -7.00
C ASP A 175 -21.06 -3.24 -6.90
N ALA A 176 -21.86 -2.35 -6.33
CA ALA A 176 -23.32 -2.49 -6.27
C ALA A 176 -23.96 -2.51 -7.67
N ILE A 177 -23.50 -1.63 -8.57
CA ILE A 177 -23.98 -1.60 -9.97
C ILE A 177 -23.62 -2.91 -10.69
N LYS A 178 -22.41 -3.46 -10.47
CA LYS A 178 -21.95 -4.69 -11.11
C LYS A 178 -22.63 -5.94 -10.60
N SER A 179 -22.86 -6.03 -9.30
CA SER A 179 -23.52 -7.16 -8.65
C SER A 179 -25.04 -7.16 -8.86
N GLY A 180 -25.63 -5.99 -9.12
CA GLY A 180 -27.08 -5.82 -9.14
C GLY A 180 -27.71 -5.82 -7.74
N GLU A 181 -26.88 -5.88 -6.69
CA GLU A 181 -27.29 -5.89 -5.30
C GLU A 181 -26.88 -4.59 -4.61
N ASN A 182 -27.83 -3.94 -3.95
CA ASN A 182 -27.56 -2.74 -3.18
C ASN A 182 -27.57 -3.07 -1.69
N GLN A 183 -26.53 -3.75 -1.24
CA GLN A 183 -26.34 -4.09 0.17
C GLN A 183 -25.53 -2.98 0.87
N GLU A 184 -25.95 -2.61 2.08
CA GLU A 184 -25.22 -1.65 2.88
C GLU A 184 -23.96 -2.33 3.45
N ILE A 185 -22.79 -1.85 3.05
CA ILE A 185 -21.50 -2.34 3.54
C ILE A 185 -21.11 -1.56 4.79
N ASN A 186 -20.83 -2.28 5.87
CA ASN A 186 -20.40 -1.68 7.13
C ASN A 186 -18.89 -1.47 7.13
N TYR A 187 -18.43 -0.21 7.16
CA TYR A 187 -17.00 0.11 7.18
C TYR A 187 -16.66 1.32 8.07
N SER A 188 -15.39 1.39 8.48
CA SER A 188 -14.80 2.57 9.11
C SER A 188 -13.46 2.91 8.45
N LEU A 189 -13.16 4.21 8.41
CA LEU A 189 -11.99 4.74 7.72
C LEU A 189 -11.13 5.55 8.71
N GLU A 190 -9.81 5.40 8.62
CA GLU A 190 -8.85 6.14 9.43
C GLU A 190 -7.63 6.52 8.59
N ILE A 191 -7.13 7.75 8.75
CA ILE A 191 -5.83 8.16 8.20
C ILE A 191 -4.84 8.13 9.36
N VAL A 192 -3.74 7.39 9.19
CA VAL A 192 -2.80 7.09 10.28
C VAL A 192 -1.36 7.37 9.87
N PRO A 193 -0.51 7.93 10.76
CA PRO A 193 0.92 7.96 10.55
C PRO A 193 1.48 6.54 10.44
N SER A 194 2.39 6.30 9.49
CA SER A 194 2.99 4.96 9.32
C SER A 194 3.79 4.50 10.55
N GLU A 195 4.35 5.45 11.31
CA GLU A 195 5.10 5.17 12.53
C GLU A 195 4.25 4.61 13.68
N ASP A 196 2.95 4.96 13.73
CA ASP A 196 2.01 4.49 14.75
C ASP A 196 1.37 3.14 14.40
N MET A 197 1.51 2.73 13.14
CA MET A 197 0.86 1.55 12.56
C MET A 197 1.89 0.62 11.90
N PRO A 198 2.66 -0.17 12.68
CA PRO A 198 3.66 -1.09 12.15
C PRO A 198 3.13 -2.05 11.08
N GLU A 199 1.84 -2.37 11.10
CA GLU A 199 1.18 -3.18 10.08
C GLU A 199 1.34 -2.62 8.65
N LEU A 200 1.48 -1.29 8.49
CA LEU A 200 1.71 -0.66 7.18
C LEU A 200 3.06 -1.03 6.56
N SER A 201 4.06 -1.39 7.37
CA SER A 201 5.36 -1.84 6.85
C SER A 201 5.26 -3.10 5.98
N VAL A 202 4.22 -3.91 6.19
CA VAL A 202 3.97 -5.13 5.41
C VAL A 202 3.68 -4.79 3.95
N ILE A 203 2.76 -3.84 3.71
CA ILE A 203 2.42 -3.43 2.35
C ILE A 203 3.53 -2.58 1.71
N ASP A 204 4.23 -1.74 2.50
CA ASP A 204 5.40 -0.99 2.04
C ASP A 204 6.46 -1.93 1.42
N TYR A 205 6.81 -3.02 2.12
CA TYR A 205 7.78 -4.00 1.64
C TYR A 205 7.29 -4.81 0.42
N LEU A 206 6.01 -5.13 0.35
CA LEU A 206 5.42 -5.83 -0.79
C LEU A 206 5.41 -4.96 -2.05
N MET A 207 5.12 -3.66 -1.91
CA MET A 207 5.25 -2.69 -3.01
C MET A 207 6.72 -2.46 -3.39
N TRP A 208 7.63 -2.41 -2.40
CA TRP A 208 9.06 -2.28 -2.66
C TRP A 208 9.60 -3.45 -3.49
N ALA A 209 9.18 -4.69 -3.20
CA ALA A 209 9.58 -5.86 -4.00
C ALA A 209 9.14 -5.74 -5.47
N ILE A 210 7.91 -5.28 -5.72
CA ILE A 210 7.42 -4.99 -7.08
C ILE A 210 8.23 -3.86 -7.72
N GLN A 211 8.49 -2.78 -6.98
CA GLN A 211 9.28 -1.65 -7.48
C GLN A 211 10.70 -2.08 -7.87
N ARG A 212 11.35 -2.98 -7.10
CA ARG A 212 12.66 -3.55 -7.46
C ARG A 212 12.60 -4.35 -8.76
N LYS A 213 11.56 -5.17 -8.94
CA LYS A 213 11.33 -5.89 -10.19
C LYS A 213 11.17 -4.92 -11.37
N LEU A 214 10.28 -3.95 -11.27
CA LEU A 214 9.97 -3.01 -12.36
C LEU A 214 11.15 -2.08 -12.71
N LEU A 215 11.85 -1.56 -11.72
CA LEU A 215 12.86 -0.50 -11.94
C LEU A 215 14.29 -1.02 -12.05
N LYS A 216 14.57 -2.22 -11.54
CA LYS A 216 15.92 -2.79 -11.45
C LYS A 216 16.03 -4.21 -12.03
N GLY A 217 14.93 -4.81 -12.48
CA GLY A 217 14.92 -6.20 -12.95
C GLY A 217 15.19 -7.21 -11.82
N GLU A 218 15.13 -6.79 -10.56
CA GLU A 218 15.44 -7.65 -9.42
C GLU A 218 14.19 -8.42 -8.96
N GLU A 219 13.93 -9.54 -9.61
CA GLU A 219 12.70 -10.31 -9.40
C GLU A 219 12.69 -11.13 -8.11
N ARG A 220 13.87 -11.43 -7.54
CA ARG A 220 14.02 -12.38 -6.42
C ARG A 220 13.13 -12.08 -5.21
N TYR A 221 12.93 -10.79 -4.89
CA TYR A 221 12.10 -10.39 -3.74
C TYR A 221 10.62 -10.58 -4.02
N PHE A 222 10.21 -10.26 -5.24
CA PHE A 222 8.84 -10.48 -5.70
C PHE A 222 8.52 -11.98 -5.73
N GLU A 223 9.38 -12.80 -6.33
CA GLU A 223 9.18 -14.25 -6.40
C GLU A 223 9.17 -14.89 -5.00
N ALA A 224 10.01 -14.41 -4.08
CA ALA A 224 10.01 -14.87 -2.69
C ALA A 224 8.68 -14.59 -1.96
N LEU A 225 7.94 -13.54 -2.35
CA LEU A 225 6.68 -13.12 -1.75
C LEU A 225 5.45 -13.43 -2.60
N LYS A 226 5.62 -14.16 -3.72
CA LYS A 226 4.59 -14.39 -4.73
C LYS A 226 3.27 -14.90 -4.15
N GLU A 227 3.36 -15.84 -3.21
CA GLU A 227 2.20 -16.44 -2.55
C GLU A 227 1.45 -15.47 -1.62
N LYS A 228 2.01 -14.30 -1.30
CA LYS A 228 1.37 -13.27 -0.47
C LYS A 228 0.55 -12.28 -1.27
N TYR A 229 0.77 -12.21 -2.58
CA TYR A 229 -0.06 -11.39 -3.46
C TYR A 229 -1.39 -12.11 -3.78
N GLY A 230 -2.45 -11.33 -3.90
CA GLY A 230 -3.77 -11.75 -4.37
C GLY A 230 -4.01 -11.21 -5.77
N THR A 231 -4.21 -9.89 -5.90
CA THR A 231 -4.42 -9.22 -7.19
C THR A 231 -3.28 -8.24 -7.44
N ILE A 232 -2.69 -8.29 -8.63
CA ILE A 232 -1.79 -7.26 -9.13
C ILE A 232 -2.38 -6.76 -10.43
N LEU A 233 -2.77 -5.49 -10.47
CA LEU A 233 -3.39 -4.86 -11.63
C LEU A 233 -2.44 -3.80 -12.18
N GLU A 234 -2.09 -3.91 -13.45
CA GLU A 234 -1.34 -2.89 -14.17
C GLU A 234 -2.31 -1.99 -14.94
N LEU A 235 -2.27 -0.70 -14.65
CA LEU A 235 -3.02 0.33 -15.35
C LEU A 235 -2.08 1.10 -16.27
N TYR A 236 -2.61 1.44 -17.45
CA TYR A 236 -1.94 2.35 -18.38
C TYR A 236 -0.62 1.80 -18.94
N GLY A 237 -0.50 0.47 -19.02
CA GLY A 237 0.57 -0.21 -19.72
C GLY A 237 0.53 0.05 -21.23
N GLU A 238 1.62 -0.29 -21.92
CA GLU A 238 1.65 -0.31 -23.39
C GLU A 238 0.61 -1.34 -23.90
N GLN A 239 -0.21 -0.92 -24.87
CA GLN A 239 -1.04 -1.82 -25.68
C GLN A 239 -0.17 -2.57 -26.69
#